data_AF-A0A2V6FY96-F1
#
_entry.id   AF-A0A2V6FY96-F1
#
_cell.length_a   1.000
_cell.length_b   1.000
_cell.length_c   1.000
_cell.angle_alpha   90.00
_cell.angle_beta   90.00
_cell.angle_gamma   90.00
#
_symmetry.space_group_name_H-M   'P 1'
#
loop_
_entity.id
_entity.type
_entity.pdbx_description
1 polymer ?
#
loop_
_entity_poly.entity_id
_entity_poly.type
_entity_poly.pdbx_seq_one_letter_code
_entity_poly.pdbx_strand_id
1 'polypeptide(L)'
;GTAGAHALYQGLSGDGNDAIGGTIASTGTPGSSGKSYMTLKPNMLSPNPPNETTRVIDPFGNDYGYRTPPAADAVNPTFDLWSTANANPPTDQNQWIKNW
;
A
#
# COMPACT_ATOMS: atom_id res chain seq x y z
N GLY A 1 4.61 -4.00 -4.16
CA GLY A 1 6.00 -4.13 -3.66
C GLY A 1 6.04 -3.64 -2.23
N THR A 2 6.68 -4.35 -1.30
CA THR A 2 6.48 -4.20 0.15
C THR A 2 6.63 -2.77 0.68
N ALA A 3 7.66 -2.03 0.25
CA ALA A 3 7.85 -0.63 0.64
C ALA A 3 6.69 0.29 0.19
N GLY A 4 6.19 0.11 -1.04
CA GLY A 4 5.04 0.86 -1.53
C GLY A 4 3.75 0.50 -0.81
N ALA A 5 3.52 -0.79 -0.55
CA ALA A 5 2.36 -1.25 0.21
C ALA A 5 2.36 -0.73 1.66
N HIS A 6 3.54 -0.58 2.26
CA HIS A 6 3.70 0.03 3.58
C HIS A 6 3.43 1.54 3.53
N ALA A 7 3.97 2.25 2.55
CA ALA A 7 3.68 3.67 2.31
C ALA A 7 2.18 3.93 2.11
N LEU A 8 1.50 3.08 1.35
CA LEU A 8 0.05 3.13 1.17
C LEU A 8 -0.69 2.93 2.49
N TYR A 9 -0.27 1.97 3.31
CA TYR A 9 -0.88 1.73 4.63
C TYR A 9 -0.80 2.98 5.51
N GLN A 10 0.38 3.61 5.61
CA GLN A 10 0.56 4.83 6.41
C GLN A 10 -0.29 5.99 5.87
N GLY A 11 -0.31 6.17 4.54
CA GLY A 11 -1.12 7.23 3.90
C GLY A 11 -2.63 7.07 4.10
N LEU A 12 -3.14 5.83 4.18
CA LEU A 12 -4.58 5.56 4.34
C LEU A 12 -5.03 5.53 5.80
N SER A 13 -4.23 4.92 6.68
CA SER A 13 -4.57 4.70 8.10
C SER A 13 -4.14 5.86 9.01
N GLY A 14 -3.19 6.67 8.56
CA GLY A 14 -2.55 7.68 9.40
C GLY A 14 -1.64 7.10 10.50
N ASP A 15 -1.31 5.81 10.45
CA ASP A 15 -0.34 5.18 11.35
C ASP A 15 1.08 5.42 10.86
N GLY A 16 1.78 6.39 11.47
CA GLY A 16 3.11 6.79 11.05
C GLY A 16 3.14 7.55 9.72
N ASN A 17 4.32 7.99 9.33
CA ASN A 17 4.60 8.64 8.05
C ASN A 17 6.04 8.44 7.54
N ASP A 18 6.87 7.62 8.20
CA ASP A 18 8.26 7.36 7.80
C ASP A 18 8.38 6.74 6.39
N ALA A 19 7.41 5.94 5.96
CA ALA A 19 7.41 5.35 4.61
C ALA A 19 7.00 6.34 3.51
N ILE A 20 6.42 7.48 3.87
CA ILE A 20 5.99 8.56 2.96
C ILE A 20 6.79 9.85 3.16
N GLY A 21 8.01 9.74 3.71
CA GLY A 21 8.97 10.85 3.84
C GLY A 21 8.87 11.67 5.13
N GLY A 22 8.09 11.20 6.10
CA GLY A 22 8.05 11.74 7.45
C GLY A 22 9.07 11.08 8.39
N THR A 23 8.82 11.18 9.70
CA THR A 23 9.75 10.71 10.76
C THR A 23 9.08 9.85 11.83
N ILE A 24 7.77 9.67 11.76
CA ILE A 24 7.00 8.91 12.74
C ILE A 24 6.86 7.49 12.21
N ALA A 25 7.41 6.52 12.94
CA ALA A 25 7.31 5.11 12.57
C ALA A 25 5.86 4.60 12.69
N SER A 26 5.48 3.67 11.80
CA SER A 26 4.25 2.90 11.92
C SER A 26 4.30 1.95 13.12
N THR A 27 3.15 1.73 13.75
CA THR A 27 2.99 0.83 14.91
C THR A 27 2.01 -0.32 14.64
N GLY A 28 1.43 -0.38 13.45
CA GLY A 28 0.31 -1.25 13.09
C GLY A 28 -1.05 -0.75 13.62
N THR A 29 -1.09 0.43 14.25
CA THR A 29 -2.29 0.98 14.88
C THR A 29 -2.70 2.27 14.20
N PRO A 30 -3.88 2.34 13.55
CA PRO A 30 -4.35 3.57 12.92
C PRO A 30 -4.23 4.78 13.85
N GLY A 31 -3.61 5.84 13.36
CA GLY A 31 -3.29 7.01 14.16
C GLY A 31 -4.56 7.70 14.67
N SER A 32 -4.60 8.01 15.97
CA SER A 32 -5.70 8.77 16.58
C SER A 32 -5.67 10.26 16.20
N SER A 33 -4.49 10.79 15.86
CA SER A 33 -4.25 12.17 15.45
C SER A 33 -3.92 12.34 13.96
N GLY A 34 -3.61 11.24 13.26
CA GLY A 34 -3.39 11.22 11.81
C GLY A 34 -4.73 11.26 11.08
N LYS A 35 -4.79 11.93 9.93
CA LYS A 35 -5.98 11.86 9.08
C LYS A 35 -6.08 10.45 8.49
N SER A 36 -6.97 9.61 9.05
CA SER A 36 -7.36 8.34 8.43
C SER A 36 -8.37 8.62 7.32
N TYR A 37 -8.06 8.19 6.09
CA TYR A 37 -8.94 8.39 4.93
C TYR A 37 -9.88 7.21 4.67
N MET A 38 -9.58 6.04 5.24
CA MET A 38 -10.48 4.89 5.27
C MET A 38 -10.09 3.90 6.37
N THR A 39 -11.06 3.12 6.85
CA THR A 39 -10.76 1.98 7.74
C THR A 39 -10.42 0.74 6.92
N LEU A 40 -9.24 0.17 7.15
CA LEU A 40 -8.83 -1.08 6.54
C LEU A 40 -9.32 -2.27 7.37
N LYS A 41 -9.95 -3.25 6.70
CA LYS A 41 -10.37 -4.52 7.29
C LYS A 41 -9.13 -5.38 7.61
N PRO A 42 -9.16 -6.22 8.65
CA PRO A 42 -8.01 -7.06 9.03
C PRO A 42 -7.49 -7.96 7.91
N ASN A 43 -8.36 -8.47 7.04
CA ASN A 43 -7.98 -9.31 5.90
C ASN A 43 -7.32 -8.56 4.74
N MET A 44 -7.25 -7.23 4.80
CA MET A 44 -6.51 -6.39 3.85
C MET A 44 -5.12 -6.02 4.36
N LEU A 45 -4.72 -6.51 5.54
CA LEU A 45 -3.47 -6.17 6.20
C LEU A 45 -2.55 -7.40 6.30
N SER A 46 -1.25 -7.17 6.12
CA SER A 46 -0.21 -8.15 6.41
C SER A 46 0.97 -7.50 7.14
N PRO A 47 1.51 -8.09 8.22
CA PRO A 47 0.95 -9.25 8.91
C PRO A 47 -0.39 -8.91 9.60
N ASN A 48 -1.13 -9.97 9.95
CA ASN A 48 -2.33 -9.90 10.78
C ASN A 48 -2.12 -10.90 11.95
N PRO A 49 -1.88 -10.43 13.20
CA PRO A 49 -2.11 -9.07 13.68
C PRO A 49 -1.11 -8.02 13.14
N PRO A 50 -1.54 -6.75 12.98
CA PRO A 50 -0.68 -5.64 12.56
C PRO A 50 0.52 -5.37 13.48
N ASN A 51 1.59 -4.84 12.91
CA ASN A 51 2.78 -4.35 13.59
C ASN A 51 3.47 -3.25 12.75
N GLU A 52 4.69 -2.89 13.12
CA GLU A 52 5.51 -1.85 12.49
C GLU A 52 5.75 -2.05 10.97
N THR A 53 5.56 -3.26 10.47
CA THR A 53 5.74 -3.63 9.05
C THR A 53 4.41 -3.79 8.30
N THR A 54 3.30 -3.34 8.90
CA THR A 54 1.97 -3.52 8.34
C THR A 54 1.84 -2.87 6.97
N ARG A 55 1.31 -3.64 6.02
CA ARG A 55 1.12 -3.21 4.64
C ARG A 55 -0.25 -3.63 4.12
N VAL A 56 -0.71 -2.93 3.09
CA VAL A 56 -1.96 -3.27 2.41
C VAL A 56 -1.72 -4.37 1.40
N ILE A 57 -2.53 -5.43 1.48
CA ILE A 57 -2.53 -6.54 0.52
C ILE A 57 -3.80 -6.55 -0.32
N ASP A 58 -3.67 -7.05 -1.54
CA ASP A 58 -4.78 -7.26 -2.46
C ASP A 58 -5.65 -8.47 -2.05
N PRO A 59 -6.80 -8.70 -2.71
CA PRO A 59 -7.67 -9.85 -2.42
C PRO A 59 -7.03 -11.24 -2.61
N PHE A 60 -5.87 -11.31 -3.26
CA PHE A 60 -5.12 -12.53 -3.54
C PHE A 60 -3.94 -12.71 -2.56
N GLY A 61 -3.77 -11.80 -1.59
CA GLY A 61 -2.72 -11.86 -0.57
C GLY A 61 -1.39 -11.23 -0.99
N ASN A 62 -1.34 -10.47 -2.07
CA ASN A 62 -0.12 -9.85 -2.59
C ASN A 62 -0.02 -8.36 -2.21
N ASP A 63 1.20 -7.88 -2.01
CA ASP A 63 1.46 -6.48 -1.69
C ASP A 63 1.08 -5.57 -2.87
N TYR A 64 0.26 -4.55 -2.62
CA TYR A 64 0.03 -3.48 -3.59
C TYR A 64 1.36 -2.80 -3.99
N GLY A 65 1.51 -2.50 -5.27
CA GLY A 65 2.45 -1.52 -5.78
C GLY A 65 1.87 -0.12 -5.59
N TYR A 66 2.66 0.78 -5.03
CA TYR A 66 2.31 2.19 -4.85
C TYR A 66 3.52 3.05 -5.19
N ARG A 67 3.28 4.16 -5.90
CA ARG A 67 4.31 5.11 -6.33
C ARG A 67 3.70 6.49 -6.50
N THR A 68 4.46 7.52 -6.15
CA THR A 68 4.13 8.93 -6.40
C THR A 68 5.18 9.55 -7.33
N PRO A 69 4.79 10.41 -8.29
CA PRO A 69 5.75 11.21 -9.05
C PRO A 69 6.58 12.15 -8.15
N PRO A 70 7.79 12.55 -8.57
CA PRO A 70 8.47 12.16 -9.80
C PRO A 70 9.17 10.80 -9.65
N ALA A 71 8.79 9.82 -10.47
CA ALA A 71 9.46 8.53 -10.56
C ALA A 71 9.61 8.15 -12.05
N ALA A 72 10.72 7.49 -12.40
CA ALA A 72 11.11 7.26 -13.80
C ALA A 72 10.05 6.54 -14.65
N ASP A 73 9.27 5.64 -14.05
CA ASP A 73 8.17 4.92 -14.70
C ASP A 73 6.83 5.21 -14.02
N ALA A 74 6.59 6.46 -13.62
CA ALA A 74 5.25 6.87 -13.22
C ALA A 74 4.34 6.97 -14.44
N VAL A 75 3.18 6.30 -14.41
CA VAL A 75 2.21 6.29 -15.52
C VAL A 75 1.19 7.42 -15.34
N ASN A 76 0.78 7.68 -14.09
CA ASN A 76 -0.20 8.72 -13.75
C ASN A 76 0.46 9.98 -13.17
N PRO A 77 -0.14 11.16 -13.37
CA PRO A 77 0.39 12.44 -12.87
C PRO A 77 0.27 12.61 -11.34
N THR A 78 -0.52 11.78 -10.66
CA THR A 78 -0.77 11.87 -9.21
C THR A 78 -0.15 10.72 -8.44
N PHE A 79 -0.54 9.49 -8.73
CA PHE A 79 0.02 8.27 -8.15
C PHE A 79 -0.31 7.07 -9.02
N ASP A 80 0.53 6.05 -8.95
CA ASP A 80 0.24 4.72 -9.48
C ASP A 80 -0.07 3.77 -8.33
N LEU A 81 -1.17 3.03 -8.48
CA LEU A 81 -1.57 1.94 -7.60
C LEU A 81 -1.84 0.71 -8.47
N TRP A 82 -1.15 -0.39 -8.19
CA TRP A 82 -1.34 -1.63 -8.95
C TRP A 82 -1.16 -2.89 -8.11
N SER A 83 -1.73 -4.01 -8.54
CA SER A 83 -1.34 -5.35 -8.12
C SER A 83 -1.40 -6.30 -9.31
N THR A 84 -0.46 -7.24 -9.37
CA THR A 84 -0.42 -8.27 -10.42
C THR A 84 -1.26 -9.51 -10.08
N ALA A 85 -1.86 -9.57 -8.89
CA ALA A 85 -2.57 -10.75 -8.37
C ALA A 85 -1.72 -12.04 -8.38
N ASN A 86 -0.39 -11.91 -8.45
CA ASN A 86 0.53 -13.01 -8.75
C ASN A 86 0.15 -13.81 -10.02
N ALA A 87 -0.29 -13.09 -11.06
CA ALA A 87 -0.65 -13.65 -12.34
C ALA A 87 0.43 -14.64 -12.85
N ASN A 88 -0.02 -15.79 -13.35
CA ASN A 88 0.83 -16.81 -13.95
C ASN A 88 0.25 -17.21 -15.32
N PRO A 89 0.89 -16.83 -16.44
CA PRO A 89 2.18 -16.14 -16.53
C PRO A 89 2.09 -14.68 -16.03
N PRO A 90 3.21 -14.08 -15.56
CA PRO A 90 3.23 -12.68 -15.07
C PRO A 90 2.76 -11.63 -16.07
N THR A 91 2.67 -12.00 -17.35
CA THR A 91 2.17 -11.17 -18.45
C THR A 91 0.65 -11.16 -18.57
N ASP A 92 -0.08 -12.02 -17.86
CA ASP A 92 -1.54 -12.03 -17.87
C ASP A 92 -2.08 -10.84 -17.06
N GLN A 93 -2.43 -9.77 -17.80
CA GLN A 93 -2.95 -8.54 -17.21
C GLN A 93 -4.45 -8.60 -16.90
N ASN A 94 -5.17 -9.69 -17.23
CA ASN A 94 -6.61 -9.77 -16.97
C ASN A 94 -6.94 -9.76 -15.48
N GLN A 95 -6.00 -10.16 -14.64
CA GLN A 95 -6.13 -10.22 -13.18
C GLN A 95 -5.52 -8.99 -12.49
N TRP A 96 -4.90 -8.09 -13.24
CA TRP A 96 -4.24 -6.92 -12.66
C TRP A 96 -5.28 -5.92 -12.17
N ILE A 97 -5.09 -5.45 -10.94
CA ILE A 97 -5.80 -4.30 -10.40
C ILE A 97 -4.89 -3.09 -10.66
N LYS A 98 -5.32 -2.08 -11.41
CA LYS A 98 -4.50 -0.91 -11.74
C LYS A 98 -5.36 0.35 -11.94
N ASN A 99 -4.77 1.52 -11.71
CA ASN A 99 -5.44 2.83 -11.84
C ASN A 99 -5.03 3.63 -13.08
N TRP A 100 -4.51 2.97 -14.12
CA TRP A 100 -4.17 3.57 -15.41
C TRP A 100 -5.14 3.12 -16.51
#